data_AF-A0A6P1MIY6-F1
#
_entry.id   AF-A0A6P1MIY6-F1
#
_cell.length_a   1.000
_cell.length_b   1.000
_cell.length_c   1.000
_cell.angle_alpha   90.00
_cell.angle_beta   90.00
_cell.angle_gamma   90.00
#
_symmetry.space_group_name_H-M   'P 1'
#
loop_
_entity.id
_entity.type
_entity.pdbx_description
1 polymer ?
#
loop_
_entity_poly.entity_id
_entity_poly.type
_entity_poly.pdbx_seq_one_letter_code
_entity_poly.pdbx_strand_id
1 'polypeptide(L)'
;MNQIRNYVEAMFSNLPKIREVIDMKMTMLENMEEKFQELLKEGKNENEAVGIVLADFGNMEELKEELGIKDTTLGNTDTDYISQENPALQEELLAFKKQYALAIAIACILFIMSPAVFISMQSIFASDSPLPYLGLFSLIACGAAICIYFRIQNHKYRRQYNTTDDAETNTSKGIESIIFSSATVIFLCMGFLFNLWHPGWIIFIVAAIISRTIRLFNGPK
;
A
#
# COMPACT_ATOMS: atom_id res chain seq x y z
N MET A 1 -20.31 13.32 -26.42
CA MET A 1 -19.55 13.32 -25.13
C MET A 1 -19.46 11.95 -24.42
N ASN A 2 -20.59 11.30 -24.04
CA ASN A 2 -20.55 10.05 -23.26
C ASN A 2 -19.80 8.88 -23.91
N GLN A 3 -19.80 8.81 -25.25
CA GLN A 3 -19.13 7.75 -26.00
C GLN A 3 -17.60 7.78 -25.84
N ILE A 4 -16.99 8.97 -25.84
CA ILE A 4 -15.53 9.14 -25.66
C ILE A 4 -15.13 8.68 -24.26
N ARG A 5 -15.86 9.13 -23.23
CA ARG A 5 -15.62 8.73 -21.83
C ARG A 5 -15.70 7.21 -21.65
N ASN A 6 -16.74 6.58 -22.20
CA ASN A 6 -16.93 5.13 -22.08
C ASN A 6 -15.81 4.35 -22.79
N TYR A 7 -15.32 4.84 -23.93
CA TYR A 7 -14.21 4.24 -24.65
C TYR A 7 -12.91 4.31 -23.83
N VAL A 8 -12.56 5.49 -23.30
CA VAL A 8 -11.39 5.68 -22.44
C VAL A 8 -11.50 4.82 -21.18
N GLU A 9 -12.68 4.69 -20.58
CA GLU A 9 -12.88 3.79 -19.44
C GLU A 9 -12.67 2.32 -19.77
N ALA A 10 -13.18 1.86 -20.91
CA ALA A 10 -12.93 0.50 -21.38
C ALA A 10 -11.42 0.27 -21.62
N MET A 11 -10.71 1.27 -22.16
CA MET A 11 -9.26 1.23 -22.37
C MET A 11 -8.48 1.19 -21.04
N PHE A 12 -8.92 1.87 -20.00
CA PHE A 12 -8.18 1.84 -18.73
C PHE A 12 -8.68 0.75 -17.77
N SER A 13 -9.72 -0.01 -18.15
CA SER A 13 -10.37 -1.02 -17.28
C SER A 13 -9.44 -2.17 -16.86
N ASN A 14 -8.48 -2.52 -17.71
CA ASN A 14 -7.52 -3.61 -17.49
C ASN A 14 -6.16 -3.12 -16.98
N LEU A 15 -6.02 -1.82 -16.67
CA LEU A 15 -4.77 -1.23 -16.18
C LEU A 15 -4.79 -1.09 -14.65
N PRO A 16 -3.63 -1.19 -13.98
CA PRO A 16 -3.54 -1.00 -12.54
C PRO A 16 -4.01 0.42 -12.17
N LYS A 17 -4.85 0.54 -11.13
CA LYS A 17 -5.38 1.83 -10.64
C LYS A 17 -4.37 2.55 -9.76
N ILE A 18 -3.21 2.87 -10.34
CA ILE A 18 -2.17 3.73 -9.73
C ILE A 18 -2.35 5.18 -10.18
N ARG A 19 -1.89 6.13 -9.37
CA ARG A 19 -2.10 7.58 -9.62
C ARG A 19 -1.61 8.02 -10.99
N GLU A 20 -0.46 7.54 -11.43
CA GLU A 20 0.09 7.84 -12.76
C GLU A 20 -0.84 7.40 -13.89
N VAL A 21 -1.42 6.19 -13.80
CA VAL A 21 -2.39 5.67 -14.78
C VAL A 21 -3.71 6.45 -14.74
N ILE A 22 -4.12 6.93 -13.57
CA ILE A 22 -5.30 7.78 -13.41
C ILE A 22 -5.05 9.17 -14.02
N ASP A 23 -3.89 9.77 -13.76
CA ASP A 23 -3.50 11.08 -14.30
C ASP A 23 -3.38 11.01 -15.82
N MET A 24 -2.85 9.92 -16.38
CA MET A 24 -2.83 9.66 -17.82
C MET A 24 -4.22 9.47 -18.41
N LYS A 25 -5.11 8.74 -17.72
CA LYS A 25 -6.52 8.62 -18.12
C LYS A 25 -7.18 9.99 -18.18
N MET A 26 -6.97 10.84 -17.18
CA MET A 26 -7.55 12.19 -17.11
C MET A 26 -7.01 13.08 -18.21
N THR A 27 -5.70 13.08 -18.43
CA THR A 27 -5.03 13.88 -19.46
C THR A 27 -5.50 13.48 -20.86
N MET A 28 -5.61 12.17 -21.11
CA MET A 28 -6.12 11.64 -22.37
C MET A 28 -7.57 12.04 -22.60
N LEU A 29 -8.42 11.93 -21.57
CA LEU A 29 -9.83 12.31 -21.67
C LEU A 29 -9.98 13.81 -21.95
N GLU A 30 -9.17 14.66 -21.32
CA GLU A 30 -9.15 16.11 -21.56
C GLU A 30 -8.76 16.43 -23.00
N ASN A 31 -7.67 15.85 -23.51
CA ASN A 31 -7.23 16.05 -24.89
C ASN A 31 -8.26 15.58 -25.92
N MET A 32 -8.89 14.43 -25.69
CA MET A 32 -9.93 13.90 -26.59
C MET A 32 -11.18 14.77 -26.56
N GLU A 33 -11.55 15.31 -25.40
CA GLU A 33 -12.69 16.21 -25.27
C GLU A 33 -12.41 17.56 -25.95
N GLU A 34 -11.22 18.13 -25.76
CA GLU A 34 -10.82 19.39 -26.40
C GLU A 34 -10.91 19.27 -27.93
N LYS A 35 -10.35 18.20 -28.50
CA LYS A 35 -10.40 17.93 -29.93
C LYS A 35 -11.83 17.68 -30.43
N PHE A 36 -12.64 16.97 -29.64
CA PHE A 36 -14.07 16.79 -29.95
C PHE A 36 -14.80 18.14 -30.02
N GLN A 37 -14.57 19.03 -29.07
CA GLN A 37 -15.17 20.37 -29.06
C GLN A 37 -14.68 21.24 -30.22
N GLU A 38 -13.43 21.10 -30.65
CA GLU A 38 -12.89 21.79 -31.82
C GLU A 38 -13.62 21.34 -33.11
N LEU A 39 -13.78 20.02 -33.31
CA LEU A 39 -14.48 19.47 -34.47
C LEU A 39 -15.96 19.91 -34.52
N LEU A 40 -16.62 20.05 -33.36
CA LEU A 40 -17.96 20.62 -33.30
C LEU A 40 -17.99 22.09 -33.74
N LYS A 41 -16.97 22.89 -33.37
CA LYS A 41 -16.85 24.29 -33.79
C LYS A 41 -16.56 24.43 -35.29
N GLU A 42 -15.87 23.45 -35.87
CA GLU A 42 -15.64 23.36 -37.33
C GLU A 42 -16.90 22.95 -38.10
N GLY A 43 -18.01 22.65 -37.41
CA GLY A 43 -19.29 22.30 -38.02
C GLY A 43 -19.44 20.81 -38.33
N LYS A 44 -18.57 19.94 -37.81
CA LYS A 44 -18.77 18.49 -37.90
C LYS A 44 -19.89 18.03 -36.99
N ASN A 45 -20.59 16.98 -37.41
CA ASN A 45 -21.64 16.39 -36.60
C ASN A 45 -21.02 15.57 -35.44
N GLU A 46 -21.76 15.41 -34.35
CA GLU A 46 -21.29 14.72 -33.13
C GLU A 46 -20.78 13.29 -33.42
N ASN A 47 -21.46 12.53 -34.27
CA ASN A 47 -21.08 11.15 -34.57
C ASN A 47 -19.79 11.07 -35.42
N GLU A 48 -19.60 12.01 -36.34
CA GLU A 48 -18.40 12.15 -37.15
C GLU A 48 -17.21 12.62 -36.30
N ALA A 49 -17.44 13.60 -35.42
CA ALA A 49 -16.42 14.09 -34.49
C ALA A 49 -15.93 12.97 -33.54
N VAL A 50 -16.84 12.15 -33.01
CA VAL A 50 -16.46 10.97 -32.20
C VAL A 50 -15.63 9.99 -33.02
N GLY A 51 -16.03 9.67 -34.25
CA GLY A 51 -15.28 8.76 -35.11
C GLY A 51 -13.86 9.23 -35.42
N ILE A 52 -13.67 10.54 -35.63
CA ILE A 52 -12.37 11.14 -35.89
C ILE A 52 -11.49 11.09 -34.63
N VAL A 53 -12.02 11.48 -33.47
CA VAL A 53 -11.27 11.50 -32.21
C VAL A 53 -10.84 10.09 -31.79
N LEU A 54 -11.69 9.08 -32.01
CA LEU A 54 -11.35 7.69 -31.71
C LEU A 54 -10.33 7.09 -32.68
N ALA A 55 -10.33 7.49 -33.95
CA ALA A 55 -9.37 6.99 -34.93
C ALA A 55 -7.98 7.61 -34.78
N ASP A 56 -7.92 8.83 -34.25
CA ASP A 56 -6.68 9.55 -33.99
C ASP A 56 -5.97 9.02 -32.74
N PHE A 57 -6.71 8.37 -31.84
CA PHE A 57 -6.14 7.65 -30.72
C PHE A 57 -5.90 6.18 -31.08
N GLY A 58 -4.67 5.72 -30.83
CA GLY A 58 -4.28 4.32 -31.03
C GLY A 58 -5.06 3.33 -30.15
N ASN A 59 -4.85 2.04 -30.39
CA ASN A 59 -5.48 0.98 -29.61
C ASN A 59 -4.74 0.74 -28.27
N MET A 60 -5.42 0.11 -27.32
CA MET A 60 -4.91 -0.26 -25.98
C MET A 60 -3.49 -0.83 -25.98
N GLU A 61 -3.18 -1.69 -26.96
CA GLU A 61 -1.90 -2.39 -27.07
C GLU A 61 -0.73 -1.43 -27.30
N GLU A 62 -0.94 -0.34 -28.04
CA GLU A 62 0.06 0.70 -28.28
C GLU A 62 0.31 1.52 -27.01
N LEU A 63 -0.76 1.88 -26.30
CA LEU A 63 -0.67 2.56 -25.01
C LEU A 63 0.03 1.69 -23.96
N LYS A 64 -0.25 0.39 -23.89
CA LYS A 64 0.43 -0.54 -22.99
C LYS A 64 1.91 -0.68 -23.30
N GLU A 65 2.30 -0.67 -24.57
CA GLU A 65 3.69 -0.75 -24.99
C GLU A 65 4.46 0.53 -24.65
N GLU A 66 3.86 1.70 -24.87
CA GLU A 66 4.41 3.01 -24.47
C GLU A 66 4.56 3.14 -22.95
N LEU A 67 3.62 2.55 -22.19
CA LEU A 67 3.68 2.48 -20.73
C LEU A 67 4.53 1.32 -20.18
N GLY A 68 5.11 0.48 -21.03
CA GLY A 68 5.91 -0.69 -20.60
C GLY A 68 5.11 -1.79 -19.89
N ILE A 69 3.78 -1.78 -19.96
CA ILE A 69 2.88 -2.73 -19.32
C ILE A 69 2.75 -3.99 -20.20
N LYS A 70 3.82 -4.80 -20.28
CA LYS A 70 3.72 -6.15 -20.87
C LYS A 70 3.17 -7.13 -19.83
N ASP A 71 1.87 -7.41 -19.97
CA ASP A 71 1.08 -8.51 -19.40
C ASP A 71 1.55 -9.11 -18.08
N THR A 72 1.19 -8.48 -16.96
CA THR A 72 1.09 -9.19 -15.67
C THR A 72 -0.34 -9.72 -15.52
N THR A 73 -0.60 -10.87 -16.14
CA THR A 73 -1.76 -11.68 -15.79
C THR A 73 -1.43 -12.58 -14.61
N LEU A 74 -2.25 -12.42 -13.56
CA LEU A 74 -2.59 -13.37 -12.50
C LEU A 74 -1.58 -13.60 -11.36
N GLY A 75 -1.93 -13.06 -10.18
CA GLY A 75 -1.74 -13.81 -8.92
C GLY A 75 -1.16 -13.04 -7.73
N ASN A 76 -2.04 -12.60 -6.83
CA ASN A 76 -1.84 -12.45 -5.39
C ASN A 76 -0.82 -11.44 -4.82
N THR A 77 -1.40 -10.48 -4.08
CA THR A 77 -1.02 -10.02 -2.73
C THR A 77 0.31 -9.29 -2.56
N ASP A 78 0.19 -7.96 -2.39
CA ASP A 78 0.99 -7.07 -1.53
C ASP A 78 2.49 -6.87 -1.77
N THR A 79 3.10 -7.32 -2.88
CA THR A 79 4.57 -7.23 -3.01
C THR A 79 5.15 -6.40 -4.16
N ASP A 80 4.43 -6.04 -5.21
CA ASP A 80 5.13 -5.56 -6.41
C ASP A 80 4.44 -4.38 -7.12
N TYR A 81 4.78 -3.17 -6.68
CA TYR A 81 4.60 -1.94 -7.47
C TYR A 81 5.91 -1.15 -7.52
N ILE A 82 7.03 -1.85 -7.70
CA ILE A 82 8.28 -1.19 -8.08
C ILE A 82 8.47 -1.46 -9.56
N SER A 83 8.19 -0.47 -10.41
CA SER A 83 8.81 -0.21 -11.73
C SER A 83 8.03 0.94 -12.39
N GLN A 84 8.58 2.09 -12.80
CA GLN A 84 9.89 2.34 -13.40
C GLN A 84 10.10 3.86 -13.59
N GLU A 85 11.18 4.43 -13.07
CA GLU A 85 11.77 5.66 -13.67
C GLU A 85 13.31 5.69 -13.56
N ASN A 86 13.94 4.87 -12.70
CA ASN A 86 15.39 4.86 -12.59
C ASN A 86 15.98 3.43 -12.47
N PRO A 87 16.53 2.84 -13.55
CA PRO A 87 17.09 1.49 -13.52
C PRO A 87 18.23 1.35 -12.51
N ALA A 88 19.00 2.41 -12.26
CA ALA A 88 20.05 2.43 -11.23
C ALA A 88 19.49 2.31 -9.80
N LEU A 89 18.28 2.82 -9.54
CA LEU A 89 17.64 2.81 -8.22
C LEU A 89 17.00 1.46 -7.90
N GLN A 90 16.47 0.76 -8.92
CA GLN A 90 15.93 -0.59 -8.73
C GLN A 90 17.01 -1.59 -8.33
N GLU A 91 18.19 -1.49 -8.95
CA GLU A 91 19.34 -2.32 -8.55
C GLU A 91 19.75 -2.06 -7.10
N GLU A 92 19.74 -0.79 -6.65
CA GLU A 92 20.04 -0.42 -5.27
C GLU A 92 19.00 -0.97 -4.28
N LEU A 93 17.71 -0.90 -4.62
CA LEU A 93 16.62 -1.44 -3.80
C LEU A 93 16.62 -2.97 -3.75
N LEU A 94 16.87 -3.65 -4.88
CA LEU A 94 16.97 -5.11 -4.93
C LEU A 94 18.19 -5.60 -4.14
N ALA A 95 19.33 -4.91 -4.26
CA ALA A 95 20.50 -5.19 -3.45
C ALA A 95 20.21 -5.00 -1.96
N PHE A 96 19.50 -3.93 -1.59
CA PHE A 96 19.09 -3.68 -0.20
C PHE A 96 18.10 -4.73 0.33
N LYS A 97 17.08 -5.11 -0.46
CA LYS A 97 16.13 -6.18 -0.10
C LYS A 97 16.83 -7.52 0.13
N LYS A 98 17.81 -7.86 -0.70
CA LYS A 98 18.63 -9.07 -0.54
C LYS A 98 19.42 -9.02 0.77
N GLN A 99 20.05 -7.89 1.10
CA GLN A 99 20.78 -7.70 2.35
C GLN A 99 19.85 -7.77 3.57
N TYR A 100 18.65 -7.18 3.49
CA TYR A 100 17.63 -7.21 4.53
C TYR A 100 17.13 -8.63 4.80
N ALA A 101 16.77 -9.38 3.75
CA ALA A 101 16.33 -10.76 3.87
C ALA A 101 17.42 -11.67 4.46
N LEU A 102 18.68 -11.46 4.05
CA LEU A 102 19.83 -12.17 4.59
C LEU A 102 20.05 -11.85 6.08
N ALA A 103 19.95 -10.57 6.48
CA ALA A 103 20.08 -10.16 7.88
C ALA A 103 19.00 -10.78 8.78
N ILE A 104 17.75 -10.84 8.30
CA ILE A 104 16.66 -11.52 9.02
C ILE A 104 16.94 -13.01 9.16
N ALA A 105 17.39 -13.66 8.08
CA ALA A 105 17.72 -15.08 8.12
C ALA A 105 18.81 -15.37 9.17
N ILE A 106 19.86 -14.53 9.24
CA ILE A 106 20.90 -14.62 10.27
C ILE A 106 20.29 -14.48 11.67
N ALA A 107 19.45 -13.48 11.91
CA ALA A 107 18.82 -13.29 13.22
C ALA A 107 17.97 -14.51 13.64
N CYS A 108 17.20 -15.07 12.71
CA CYS A 108 16.41 -16.29 12.94
C CYS A 108 17.31 -17.49 13.31
N ILE A 109 18.44 -17.68 12.61
CA ILE A 109 19.40 -18.73 12.94
C ILE A 109 19.95 -18.55 14.35
N LEU A 110 20.29 -17.32 14.76
CA LEU A 110 20.77 -17.02 16.11
C LEU A 110 19.72 -17.37 17.19
N PHE A 111 18.43 -17.09 16.93
CA PHE A 111 17.35 -17.46 17.86
C PHE A 111 17.16 -18.96 17.97
N ILE A 112 17.21 -19.69 16.85
CA ILE A 112 17.06 -21.15 16.83
C ILE A 112 18.26 -21.83 17.50
N MET A 113 19.46 -21.27 17.34
CA MET A 113 20.68 -21.79 17.96
C MET A 113 20.78 -21.44 19.46
N SER A 114 20.05 -20.43 19.94
CA SER A 114 20.13 -19.95 21.32
C SER A 114 19.86 -21.04 22.38
N PRO A 115 18.78 -21.86 22.29
CA PRO A 115 18.56 -22.97 23.22
C PRO A 115 19.64 -24.06 23.15
N ALA A 116 20.20 -24.33 21.97
CA ALA A 116 21.26 -25.32 21.82
C ALA A 116 22.54 -24.89 22.56
N VAL A 117 22.93 -23.63 22.42
CA VAL A 117 24.06 -23.05 23.15
C VAL A 117 23.81 -23.07 24.66
N PHE A 118 22.58 -22.76 25.11
CA PHE A 118 22.22 -22.82 26.51
C PHE A 118 22.40 -24.23 27.11
N ILE A 119 21.93 -25.27 26.43
CA ILE A 119 22.06 -26.67 26.88
C ILE A 119 23.54 -27.08 26.91
N SER A 120 24.31 -26.74 25.87
CA SER A 120 25.76 -27.02 25.83
C SER A 120 26.52 -26.31 26.95
N MET A 121 26.12 -25.09 27.30
CA MET A 121 26.77 -24.32 28.36
C MET A 121 26.39 -24.85 29.75
N GLN A 122 25.17 -25.36 29.92
CA GLN A 122 24.76 -26.00 31.17
C GLN A 122 25.51 -27.32 31.45
N SER A 123 26.04 -28.01 30.43
CA SER A 123 26.82 -29.25 30.64
C SER A 123 28.27 -29.00 31.06
N ILE A 124 28.82 -27.83 30.74
CA ILE A 124 30.21 -27.46 31.02
C ILE A 124 30.34 -26.69 32.33
N PHE A 125 29.35 -25.85 32.66
CA PHE A 125 29.36 -25.01 33.85
C PHE A 125 28.53 -25.64 34.99
N ALA A 126 28.89 -25.35 36.24
CA ALA A 126 28.13 -25.84 37.40
C ALA A 126 26.67 -25.35 37.38
N SER A 127 25.76 -26.17 37.89
CA SER A 127 24.31 -25.94 37.84
C SER A 127 23.85 -24.64 38.51
N ASP A 128 24.62 -24.14 39.49
CA ASP A 128 24.33 -22.86 40.19
C ASP A 128 24.92 -21.62 39.51
N SER A 129 25.62 -21.77 38.38
CA SER A 129 26.21 -20.62 37.70
C SER A 129 25.16 -19.85 36.87
N PRO A 130 25.07 -18.52 37.00
CA PRO A 130 24.15 -17.70 36.19
C PRO A 130 24.64 -17.50 34.74
N LEU A 131 25.85 -17.96 34.42
CA LEU A 131 26.54 -17.78 33.15
C LEU A 131 25.76 -18.30 31.91
N PRO A 132 25.14 -19.50 31.94
CA PRO A 132 24.36 -20.01 30.81
C PRO A 132 23.17 -19.12 30.45
N TYR A 133 22.48 -18.57 31.46
CA TYR A 133 21.35 -17.67 31.26
C TYR A 133 21.80 -16.35 30.62
N LEU A 134 22.93 -15.79 31.05
CA LEU A 134 23.52 -14.61 30.42
C LEU A 134 23.88 -14.85 28.95
N GLY A 135 24.43 -16.03 28.62
CA GLY A 135 24.71 -16.43 27.24
C GLY A 135 23.45 -16.48 26.37
N LEU A 136 22.38 -17.09 26.89
CA LEU A 136 21.06 -17.16 26.22
C LEU A 136 20.52 -15.76 25.91
N PHE A 137 20.42 -14.90 26.93
CA PHE A 137 19.87 -13.55 26.77
C PHE A 137 20.73 -12.67 25.87
N SER A 138 22.06 -12.84 25.88
CA SER A 138 22.97 -12.12 25.00
C SER A 138 22.74 -12.46 23.52
N LEU A 139 22.60 -13.76 23.19
CA LEU A 139 22.30 -14.22 21.83
C LEU A 139 20.94 -13.70 21.32
N ILE A 140 19.92 -13.72 22.19
CA ILE A 140 18.59 -13.19 21.87
C ILE A 140 18.65 -11.66 21.68
N ALA A 141 19.35 -10.95 22.57
CA ALA A 141 19.52 -9.51 22.45
C ALA A 141 20.25 -9.13 21.14
N CYS A 142 21.26 -9.90 20.75
CA CYS A 142 21.99 -9.71 19.50
C CYS A 142 21.09 -9.92 18.27
N GLY A 143 20.34 -11.02 18.21
CA GLY A 143 19.39 -11.28 17.13
C GLY A 143 18.29 -10.20 17.04
N ALA A 144 17.78 -9.75 18.18
CA ALA A 144 16.76 -8.70 18.23
C ALA A 144 17.30 -7.34 17.78
N ALA A 145 18.52 -6.98 18.18
CA ALA A 145 19.19 -5.75 17.76
C ALA A 145 19.37 -5.70 16.23
N ILE A 146 19.76 -6.82 15.61
CA ILE A 146 19.84 -6.95 14.14
C ILE A 146 18.45 -6.69 13.53
N CYS A 147 17.40 -7.38 13.99
CA CYS A 147 16.04 -7.19 13.47
C CYS A 147 15.55 -5.73 13.59
N ILE A 148 15.82 -5.06 14.71
CA ILE A 148 15.38 -3.67 14.95
C ILE A 148 16.14 -2.71 14.04
N TYR A 149 17.47 -2.85 13.94
CA TYR A 149 18.31 -2.01 13.09
C TYR A 149 17.84 -2.08 11.62
N PHE A 150 17.69 -3.30 11.10
CA PHE A 150 17.26 -3.51 9.72
C PHE A 150 15.80 -3.09 9.49
N ARG A 151 14.91 -3.20 10.49
CA ARG A 151 13.53 -2.71 10.42
C ARG A 151 13.47 -1.18 10.29
N ILE A 152 14.24 -0.46 11.10
CA ILE A 152 14.30 1.02 11.05
C ILE A 152 14.86 1.47 9.70
N GLN A 153 15.91 0.80 9.22
CA GLN A 153 16.50 1.09 7.92
C GLN A 153 15.48 0.88 6.78
N ASN A 154 14.73 -0.23 6.80
CA ASN A 154 13.67 -0.50 5.82
C ASN A 154 12.57 0.56 5.84
N HIS A 155 12.20 1.07 7.03
CA HIS A 155 11.23 2.16 7.15
C HIS A 155 11.73 3.46 6.51
N LYS A 156 13.02 3.78 6.64
CA LYS A 156 13.61 4.99 6.03
C LYS A 156 13.58 4.93 4.50
N TYR A 157 13.95 3.79 3.91
CA TYR A 157 13.86 3.58 2.46
C TYR A 157 12.42 3.59 1.96
N ARG A 158 11.49 2.97 2.70
CA ARG A 158 10.07 2.95 2.32
C ARG A 158 9.39 4.31 2.43
N ARG A 159 9.75 5.12 3.43
CA ARG A 159 9.17 6.47 3.62
C ARG A 159 9.59 7.45 2.52
N GLN A 160 10.80 7.31 1.99
CA GLN A 160 11.27 8.14 0.87
C GLN A 160 10.56 7.81 -0.44
N TYR A 161 10.00 6.59 -0.57
CA TYR A 161 9.23 6.14 -1.73
C TYR A 161 7.73 6.44 -1.64
N ASN A 162 7.13 6.36 -0.44
CA ASN A 162 5.67 6.48 -0.26
C ASN A 162 5.12 7.91 -0.14
N THR A 163 5.97 8.95 -0.11
CA THR A 163 5.55 10.34 0.18
C THR A 163 4.49 10.89 -0.83
N THR A 164 4.32 10.27 -2.00
CA THR A 164 3.35 10.69 -3.03
C THR A 164 1.97 10.03 -2.92
N ASP A 165 1.85 8.91 -2.20
CA ASP A 165 0.61 8.11 -2.01
C ASP A 165 -0.06 8.36 -0.63
N ASP A 166 0.69 8.99 0.27
CA ASP A 166 0.29 9.20 1.66
C ASP A 166 -0.72 10.36 1.84
N ALA A 167 -0.88 11.25 0.87
CA ALA A 167 -1.75 12.43 1.01
C ALA A 167 -3.25 12.09 0.96
N GLU A 168 -3.67 11.15 0.10
CA GLU A 168 -5.07 10.76 -0.03
C GLU A 168 -5.49 9.70 1.02
N THR A 169 -4.56 8.81 1.40
CA THR A 169 -4.82 7.82 2.46
C THR A 169 -4.76 8.40 3.87
N ASN A 170 -4.01 9.47 4.13
CA ASN A 170 -4.01 10.12 5.45
C ASN A 170 -5.33 10.83 5.76
N THR A 171 -6.01 11.38 4.75
CA THR A 171 -7.30 12.07 4.96
C THR A 171 -8.38 11.09 5.36
N SER A 172 -8.45 9.91 4.73
CA SER A 172 -9.41 8.85 5.09
C SER A 172 -9.07 8.17 6.43
N LYS A 173 -7.79 7.86 6.68
CA LYS A 173 -7.33 7.32 7.98
C LYS A 173 -7.54 8.30 9.14
N GLY A 174 -7.43 9.61 8.89
CA GLY A 174 -7.71 10.65 9.87
C GLY A 174 -9.18 10.68 10.30
N ILE A 175 -10.11 10.50 9.36
CA ILE A 175 -11.54 10.44 9.68
C ILE A 175 -11.86 9.18 10.50
N GLU A 176 -11.24 8.05 10.15
CA GLU A 176 -11.40 6.80 10.91
C GLU A 176 -10.91 6.94 12.36
N SER A 177 -9.74 7.54 12.58
CA SER A 177 -9.20 7.71 13.93
C SER A 177 -10.10 8.60 14.80
N ILE A 178 -10.71 9.64 14.23
CA ILE A 178 -11.67 10.52 14.93
C ILE A 178 -12.96 9.75 15.29
N ILE A 179 -13.49 8.93 14.39
CA ILE A 179 -14.71 8.14 14.64
C ILE A 179 -14.48 7.12 15.76
N PHE A 180 -13.35 6.39 15.74
CA PHE A 180 -13.05 5.42 16.80
C PHE A 180 -12.70 6.08 18.14
N SER A 181 -12.02 7.23 18.11
CA SER A 181 -11.74 8.00 19.32
C SER A 181 -13.03 8.49 19.98
N SER A 182 -13.97 9.06 19.20
CA SER A 182 -15.27 9.50 19.73
C SER A 182 -16.12 8.34 20.23
N ALA A 183 -16.14 7.20 19.54
CA ALA A 183 -16.81 5.99 20.00
C ALA A 183 -16.26 5.49 21.36
N THR A 184 -14.95 5.61 21.57
CA THR A 184 -14.29 5.23 22.84
C THR A 184 -14.71 6.17 23.98
N VAL A 185 -14.76 7.48 23.74
CA VAL A 185 -15.24 8.46 24.73
C VAL A 185 -16.70 8.18 25.10
N ILE A 186 -17.56 7.93 24.11
CA ILE A 186 -18.98 7.63 24.34
C ILE A 186 -19.13 6.32 25.12
N PHE A 187 -18.36 5.28 24.76
CA PHE A 187 -18.35 4.00 25.48
C PHE A 187 -17.98 4.19 26.96
N LEU A 188 -16.92 4.95 27.24
CA LEU A 188 -16.48 5.21 28.61
C LEU A 188 -17.52 6.02 29.39
N CYS A 189 -18.08 7.09 28.80
CA CYS A 189 -19.14 7.86 29.45
C CYS A 189 -20.36 6.98 29.76
N MET A 190 -20.76 6.10 28.84
CA MET A 190 -21.90 5.20 29.01
C MET A 190 -21.63 4.11 30.06
N GLY A 191 -20.40 3.60 30.12
CA GLY A 191 -19.94 2.67 31.15
C GLY A 191 -19.91 3.29 32.55
N PHE A 192 -19.37 4.51 32.70
CA PHE A 192 -19.26 5.17 34.00
C PHE A 192 -20.57 5.75 34.52
N LEU A 193 -21.41 6.36 33.66
CA LEU A 193 -22.65 7.02 34.09
C LEU A 193 -23.82 6.05 34.23
N PHE A 194 -23.90 5.03 33.37
CA PHE A 194 -25.07 4.16 33.28
C PHE A 194 -24.77 2.69 33.58
N ASN A 195 -23.50 2.32 33.81
CA ASN A 195 -23.07 0.94 34.07
C ASN A 195 -23.38 -0.03 32.90
N LEU A 196 -23.49 0.51 31.67
CA LEU A 196 -23.85 -0.21 30.44
C LEU A 196 -22.64 -0.82 29.72
N TRP A 197 -21.73 -1.47 30.46
CA TRP A 197 -20.53 -2.08 29.89
C TRP A 197 -20.85 -3.20 28.89
N HIS A 198 -21.93 -3.96 29.12
CA HIS A 198 -22.31 -5.12 28.31
C HIS A 198 -23.14 -4.83 27.04
N PRO A 199 -23.99 -3.79 26.94
CA PRO A 199 -24.53 -3.37 25.65
C PRO A 199 -23.65 -2.33 24.93
N GLY A 200 -22.73 -1.68 25.65
CA GLY A 200 -21.94 -0.55 25.12
C GLY A 200 -21.04 -0.88 23.92
N TRP A 201 -20.64 -2.14 23.73
CA TRP A 201 -19.83 -2.58 22.59
C TRP A 201 -20.51 -2.37 21.22
N ILE A 202 -21.84 -2.23 21.17
CA ILE A 202 -22.58 -1.92 19.94
C ILE A 202 -22.08 -0.61 19.30
N ILE A 203 -21.56 0.34 20.10
CA ILE A 203 -21.02 1.61 19.60
C ILE A 203 -19.87 1.40 18.60
N PHE A 204 -19.04 0.37 18.79
CA PHE A 204 -17.92 0.07 17.91
C PHE A 204 -18.38 -0.53 16.57
N ILE A 205 -19.48 -1.31 16.60
CA ILE A 205 -20.10 -1.85 15.38
C ILE A 205 -20.69 -0.70 14.55
N VAL A 206 -21.40 0.23 15.21
CA VAL A 206 -21.95 1.42 14.55
C VAL A 206 -20.84 2.30 13.98
N ALA A 207 -19.77 2.55 14.74
CA ALA A 207 -18.59 3.27 14.28
C ALA A 207 -17.94 2.63 13.04
N ALA A 208 -17.82 1.30 13.02
CA ALA A 208 -17.29 0.56 11.88
C ALA A 208 -18.15 0.74 10.62
N ILE A 209 -19.49 0.65 10.75
CA ILE A 209 -20.43 0.84 9.63
C ILE A 209 -20.31 2.27 9.09
N ILE A 210 -20.35 3.28 9.96
CA ILE A 210 -20.23 4.70 9.57
C ILE A 210 -18.90 4.95 8.83
N SER A 211 -17.79 4.41 9.34
CA SER A 211 -16.48 4.52 8.69
C SER A 211 -16.45 3.92 7.28
N ARG A 212 -17.23 2.86 7.05
CA ARG A 212 -17.31 2.17 5.76
C ARG A 212 -18.19 2.93 4.77
N THR A 213 -19.31 3.47 5.23
CA THR A 213 -20.20 4.31 4.41
C THR A 213 -19.52 5.61 3.98
N ILE A 214 -18.80 6.28 4.87
CA ILE A 214 -18.04 7.50 4.53
C ILE A 214 -16.96 7.19 3.49
N ARG A 215 -16.25 6.06 3.62
CA ARG A 215 -15.29 5.62 2.61
C ARG A 215 -15.92 5.37 1.24
N LEU A 216 -17.13 4.81 1.20
CA LEU A 216 -17.86 4.61 -0.06
C LEU A 216 -18.32 5.93 -0.70
N PHE A 217 -18.61 6.95 0.11
CA PHE A 217 -19.07 8.24 -0.38
C PHE A 217 -17.94 9.20 -0.79
N ASN A 218 -16.79 9.09 -0.12
CA ASN A 218 -15.56 9.84 -0.42
C ASN A 218 -14.61 9.10 -1.37
N GLY A 219 -14.96 7.89 -1.82
CA GLY A 219 -14.23 7.21 -2.89
C GLY A 219 -14.43 7.94 -4.22
N PRO A 220 -13.44 7.90 -5.13
CA PRO A 220 -13.51 8.63 -6.40
C PRO A 220 -14.76 8.19 -7.19
N LYS A 221 -15.58 9.17 -7.57
CA LYS A 221 -16.74 8.98 -8.45
C LYS A 221 -16.32 8.87 -9.91
#